data_AF-A0A959CR76-F1
#
_entry.id   AF-A0A959CR76-F1
#
_cell.length_a   1.000
_cell.length_b   1.000
_cell.length_c   1.000
_cell.angle_alpha   90.00
_cell.angle_beta   90.00
_cell.angle_gamma   90.00
#
_symmetry.space_group_name_H-M   'P 1'
#
loop_
_entity.id
_entity.type
_entity.pdbx_description
1 polymer ?
#
loop_
_entity_poly.entity_id
_entity_poly.type
_entity_poly.pdbx_seq_one_letter_code
_entity_poly.pdbx_strand_id
1 'polypeptide(L)'
;MRASTLICFLPLAVLAAVYPAGSAGQPAVAGLAPGAKESTLRLEGTHQAVSCLKQQEITPPVVYASDNANTSLAHKDQYFKLGCAVSGFKEYFAPSRWAAAKIIGDGGVDVTGAPNSILVEGANRASVIATPGSAASYRIAIPADGYISFDWVYIGGSNFLNQKFWIEVNGEHIESMAPGHTSGSFFSSLLHPGDELSFNIDSDGKGFSIQLSGFEFLSNAIGVIERHWQAHSENGARSSFTQLISIKKPDFNQVIFPGNCDGIINPRVESGASAEPQWTGFPVIDEDGSLATTDDQYPLSDDGCSFSVKWEDEALYDNGECIIFRHWTVSDYCGGNVQTQTQVIKVEGGCPEGATPLPYGQFAPGGEENRQSPALPQNYSMPNMVLEASLSDNPLSVPEGRPVAAPAD
;
A
#
# COMPACT_ATOMS: atom_id res chain seq x y z
N MET A 1 10.12 -20.86 -27.14
CA MET A 1 9.03 -21.41 -26.30
C MET A 1 8.76 -20.37 -25.22
N ARG A 2 7.63 -19.66 -25.29
CA ARG A 2 7.25 -18.66 -24.28
C ARG A 2 6.52 -19.40 -23.15
N ALA A 3 7.14 -19.45 -21.98
CA ALA A 3 6.48 -19.92 -20.77
C ALA A 3 5.77 -18.72 -20.13
N SER A 4 4.52 -18.48 -20.49
CA SER A 4 3.64 -17.54 -19.78
C SER A 4 3.24 -18.18 -18.46
N THR A 5 3.66 -17.57 -17.34
CA THR A 5 3.28 -18.04 -16.00
C THR A 5 2.03 -17.29 -15.56
N LEU A 6 0.90 -17.99 -15.62
CA LEU A 6 -0.41 -17.51 -15.18
C LEU A 6 -0.47 -17.56 -13.65
N ILE A 7 -0.70 -16.43 -12.97
CA ILE A 7 -0.89 -16.40 -11.51
C ILE A 7 -2.40 -16.28 -11.23
N CYS A 8 -3.03 -17.37 -10.80
CA CYS A 8 -4.33 -17.36 -10.13
C CYS A 8 -4.12 -17.18 -8.62
N PHE A 9 -4.87 -16.27 -8.00
CA PHE A 9 -4.91 -16.15 -6.55
C PHE A 9 -5.73 -17.31 -5.95
N LEU A 10 -5.04 -18.28 -5.34
CA LEU A 10 -5.57 -19.25 -4.39
C LEU A 10 -4.70 -19.21 -3.13
N PRO A 11 -5.24 -19.51 -1.92
CA PRO A 11 -4.50 -19.40 -0.67
C PRO A 11 -3.36 -20.44 -0.64
N LEU A 12 -2.11 -19.97 -0.58
CA LEU A 12 -0.92 -20.83 -0.63
C LEU A 12 -0.71 -21.58 0.69
N ALA A 13 -0.83 -22.90 0.66
CA ALA A 13 -0.36 -23.79 1.72
C ALA A 13 1.18 -23.90 1.69
N VAL A 14 1.80 -23.74 2.86
CA VAL A 14 3.25 -23.80 3.08
C VAL A 14 3.75 -25.25 2.99
N LEU A 15 4.64 -25.54 2.04
CA LEU A 15 5.41 -26.79 2.00
C LEU A 15 6.86 -26.52 2.42
N ALA A 16 7.26 -27.05 3.58
CA ALA A 16 8.65 -27.03 4.05
C ALA A 16 9.42 -28.23 3.48
N ALA A 17 10.52 -27.97 2.78
CA ALA A 17 11.47 -29.00 2.35
C ALA A 17 12.70 -29.02 3.28
N VAL A 18 12.97 -30.18 3.88
CA VAL A 18 14.17 -30.48 4.66
C VAL A 18 15.25 -30.99 3.72
N TYR A 19 16.43 -30.35 3.70
CA TYR A 19 17.62 -30.86 3.00
C TYR A 19 18.66 -31.40 4.00
N PRO A 20 19.30 -32.55 3.72
CA PRO A 20 20.34 -33.10 4.57
C PRO A 20 21.71 -32.43 4.32
N ALA A 21 22.46 -32.26 5.41
CA ALA A 21 23.83 -31.74 5.40
C ALA A 21 24.79 -32.73 4.75
N GLY A 22 25.45 -32.31 3.66
CA GLY A 22 26.54 -33.02 3.00
C GLY A 22 27.87 -32.28 3.16
N SER A 23 28.91 -33.01 3.56
CA SER A 23 30.26 -32.55 3.89
C SER A 23 31.03 -31.94 2.70
N ALA A 24 31.67 -30.80 2.94
CA ALA A 24 32.50 -30.09 1.97
C ALA A 24 33.88 -30.74 1.79
N GLY A 25 34.16 -31.21 0.57
CA GLY A 25 35.53 -31.39 0.06
C GLY A 25 35.90 -30.19 -0.81
N GLN A 26 37.01 -29.50 -0.50
CA GLN A 26 37.53 -28.40 -1.31
C GLN A 26 38.01 -28.92 -2.68
N PRO A 27 37.50 -28.40 -3.81
CA PRO A 27 38.04 -28.74 -5.11
C PRO A 27 39.35 -27.98 -5.38
N ALA A 28 40.28 -28.68 -6.03
CA ALA A 28 41.55 -28.13 -6.48
C ALA A 28 41.34 -26.97 -7.47
N VAL A 29 42.04 -25.86 -7.22
CA VAL A 29 42.01 -24.66 -8.07
C VAL A 29 42.79 -24.93 -9.35
N ALA A 30 42.09 -25.23 -10.44
CA ALA A 30 42.68 -25.30 -11.78
C ALA A 30 43.02 -23.88 -12.25
N GLY A 31 44.30 -23.65 -12.61
CA GLY A 31 44.76 -22.36 -13.11
C GLY A 31 44.04 -21.96 -14.40
N LEU A 32 43.37 -20.80 -14.37
CA LEU A 32 42.75 -20.19 -15.55
C LEU A 32 43.82 -19.84 -16.60
N ALA A 33 43.58 -20.23 -17.84
CA ALA A 33 44.44 -19.88 -18.96
C ALA A 33 44.42 -18.35 -19.19
N PRO A 34 45.60 -17.70 -19.36
CA PRO A 34 45.66 -16.27 -19.64
C PRO A 34 45.05 -15.98 -21.02
N GLY A 35 43.90 -15.29 -21.05
CA GLY A 35 43.21 -14.88 -22.28
C GLY A 35 41.71 -15.20 -22.35
N ALA A 36 41.12 -15.85 -21.35
CA ALA A 36 39.66 -15.99 -21.27
C ALA A 36 39.03 -14.60 -21.04
N LYS A 37 38.29 -14.07 -22.03
CA LYS A 37 37.44 -12.90 -21.82
C LYS A 37 36.38 -13.28 -20.79
N GLU A 38 36.31 -12.53 -19.71
CA GLU A 38 35.30 -12.72 -18.68
C GLU A 38 33.92 -12.52 -19.30
N SER A 39 33.12 -13.58 -19.31
CA SER A 39 31.75 -13.55 -19.83
C SER A 39 30.93 -12.64 -18.93
N THR A 40 30.44 -11.53 -19.46
CA THR A 40 29.61 -10.60 -18.68
C THR A 40 28.14 -10.92 -18.88
N LEU A 41 27.44 -11.19 -17.78
CA LEU A 41 26.00 -11.42 -17.73
C LEU A 41 25.36 -10.28 -16.93
N ARG A 42 24.45 -9.55 -17.55
CA ARG A 42 23.73 -8.43 -16.92
C ARG A 42 22.22 -8.63 -17.05
N LEU A 43 21.51 -8.38 -15.96
CA LEU A 43 20.04 -8.23 -15.96
C LEU A 43 19.69 -6.76 -15.88
N GLU A 44 18.75 -6.33 -16.72
CA GLU A 44 18.11 -5.02 -16.59
C GLU A 44 16.59 -5.22 -16.61
N GLY A 45 15.91 -4.64 -15.64
CA GLY A 45 14.46 -4.74 -15.54
C GLY A 45 13.87 -3.45 -14.98
N THR A 46 12.54 -3.39 -15.01
CA THR A 46 11.77 -2.28 -14.45
C THR A 46 10.90 -2.79 -13.32
N HIS A 47 10.71 -1.96 -12.31
CA HIS A 47 9.66 -2.13 -11.32
C HIS A 47 8.30 -1.90 -11.97
N GLN A 48 7.26 -2.55 -11.47
CA GLN A 48 5.93 -2.53 -12.07
C GLN A 48 4.86 -2.33 -11.01
N ALA A 49 3.69 -1.89 -11.47
CA ALA A 49 2.48 -1.84 -10.69
C ALA A 49 1.40 -2.64 -11.41
N VAL A 50 0.63 -3.43 -10.67
CA VAL A 50 -0.51 -4.20 -11.19
C VAL A 50 -1.75 -3.89 -10.37
N SER A 51 -2.90 -3.85 -11.04
CA SER A 51 -4.18 -3.77 -10.34
C SER A 51 -4.48 -5.11 -9.67
N CYS A 52 -4.96 -5.09 -8.43
CA CYS A 52 -5.42 -6.31 -7.77
C CYS A 52 -6.71 -6.89 -8.40
N LEU A 53 -7.43 -6.09 -9.20
CA LEU A 53 -8.65 -6.50 -9.89
C LEU A 53 -8.38 -7.22 -11.22
N LYS A 54 -7.19 -7.02 -11.81
CA LYS A 54 -6.86 -7.55 -13.13
C LYS A 54 -5.73 -8.56 -13.04
N GLN A 55 -5.88 -9.65 -13.78
CA GLN A 55 -4.75 -10.50 -14.07
C GLN A 55 -3.87 -9.82 -15.12
N GLN A 56 -2.66 -9.46 -14.74
CA GLN A 56 -1.69 -8.80 -15.61
C GLN A 56 -0.40 -9.61 -15.70
N GLU A 57 0.15 -9.73 -16.91
CA GLU A 57 1.44 -10.36 -17.13
C GLU A 57 2.56 -9.43 -16.63
N ILE A 58 3.44 -9.97 -15.77
CA ILE A 58 4.60 -9.23 -15.27
C ILE A 58 5.72 -9.35 -16.29
N THR A 59 6.21 -8.22 -16.79
CA THR A 59 7.32 -8.23 -17.76
C THR A 59 8.62 -8.65 -17.05
N PRO A 60 9.29 -9.74 -17.49
CA PRO A 60 10.57 -10.16 -16.92
C PRO A 60 11.71 -9.20 -17.30
N PRO A 61 12.83 -9.18 -16.56
CA PRO A 61 14.01 -8.42 -16.94
C PRO A 61 14.63 -8.98 -18.23
N VAL A 62 15.31 -8.10 -18.96
CA VAL A 62 16.09 -8.42 -20.15
C VAL A 62 17.46 -8.95 -19.73
N VAL A 63 17.88 -10.05 -20.35
CA VAL A 63 19.19 -10.67 -20.14
C VAL A 63 20.15 -10.21 -21.23
N TYR A 64 21.26 -9.58 -20.84
CA TYR A 64 22.36 -9.23 -21.73
C TYR A 64 23.55 -10.14 -21.45
N ALA A 65 23.99 -10.89 -22.47
CA ALA A 65 25.16 -11.78 -22.40
C ALA A 65 26.14 -11.43 -23.51
N SER A 66 27.42 -11.23 -23.17
CA SER A 66 28.45 -10.80 -24.14
C SER A 66 28.79 -11.85 -25.20
N ASP A 67 28.48 -13.13 -24.96
CA ASP A 67 29.06 -14.25 -25.71
C ASP A 67 28.02 -15.06 -26.51
N ASN A 68 26.79 -14.55 -26.67
CA ASN A 68 25.65 -15.30 -27.23
C ASN A 68 25.40 -16.67 -26.57
N ALA A 69 25.95 -16.89 -25.36
CA ALA A 69 25.75 -18.12 -24.62
C ALA A 69 24.27 -18.33 -24.31
N ASN A 70 23.81 -19.58 -24.32
CA ASN A 70 22.46 -19.86 -23.84
C ASN A 70 22.36 -19.40 -22.38
N THR A 71 21.29 -18.66 -22.10
CA THR A 71 20.99 -18.16 -20.76
C THR A 71 19.68 -18.78 -20.28
N SER A 72 19.64 -19.09 -18.99
CA SER A 72 18.41 -19.45 -18.29
C SER A 72 18.06 -18.33 -17.32
N LEU A 73 16.76 -18.12 -17.14
CA LEU A 73 16.21 -17.10 -16.24
C LEU A 73 15.22 -17.78 -15.29
N ALA A 74 15.47 -17.66 -13.99
CA ALA A 74 14.61 -18.18 -12.93
C ALA A 74 14.22 -17.05 -11.98
N HIS A 75 13.15 -17.23 -11.22
CA HIS A 75 12.76 -16.27 -10.17
C HIS A 75 12.20 -16.94 -8.93
N LYS A 76 12.22 -16.18 -7.83
CA LYS A 76 11.52 -16.50 -6.59
C LYS A 76 10.77 -15.25 -6.11
N ASP A 77 9.53 -15.46 -5.70
CA ASP A 77 8.66 -14.40 -5.22
C ASP A 77 8.57 -14.41 -3.70
N GLN A 78 8.50 -13.22 -3.12
CA GLN A 78 8.12 -12.99 -1.74
C GLN A 78 7.09 -11.86 -1.68
N TYR A 79 5.95 -12.13 -1.04
CA TYR A 79 4.89 -11.15 -0.87
C TYR A 79 5.04 -10.45 0.48
N PHE A 80 4.82 -9.13 0.49
CA PHE A 80 4.72 -8.31 1.68
C PHE A 80 3.44 -7.51 1.65
N LYS A 81 2.74 -7.46 2.78
CA LYS A 81 1.61 -6.58 2.95
C LYS A 81 2.10 -5.14 3.14
N LEU A 82 1.46 -4.21 2.42
CA LEU A 82 1.67 -2.77 2.58
C LEU A 82 0.41 -2.05 3.10
N GLY A 83 -0.77 -2.69 2.95
CA GLY A 83 -2.06 -2.03 3.15
C GLY A 83 -2.47 -1.69 4.60
N CYS A 84 -3.48 -0.82 4.66
CA CYS A 84 -4.36 -0.35 5.73
C CYS A 84 -3.78 0.12 7.09
N ALA A 85 -2.61 -0.36 7.51
CA ALA A 85 -2.06 -0.06 8.84
C ALA A 85 -0.59 -0.49 9.00
N VAL A 86 0.22 -0.50 7.94
CA VAL A 86 1.66 -0.73 8.11
C VAL A 86 2.28 0.54 8.68
N SER A 87 2.06 0.72 9.98
CA SER A 87 2.73 1.68 10.84
C SER A 87 3.89 0.99 11.55
N GLY A 88 4.95 1.76 11.73
CA GLY A 88 6.20 1.30 12.28
C GLY A 88 7.04 0.50 11.28
N PHE A 89 8.15 -0.01 11.80
CA PHE A 89 9.10 -0.83 11.05
C PHE A 89 8.66 -2.30 11.06
N LYS A 90 7.64 -2.63 10.27
CA LYS A 90 7.08 -3.99 10.13
C LYS A 90 7.01 -4.40 8.67
N GLU A 91 6.74 -5.69 8.43
CA GLU A 91 6.55 -6.27 7.10
C GLU A 91 7.72 -5.91 6.15
N TYR A 92 7.43 -5.24 5.03
CA TYR A 92 8.44 -4.81 4.07
C TYR A 92 9.49 -3.87 4.67
N PHE A 93 9.10 -3.02 5.63
CA PHE A 93 9.98 -2.06 6.29
C PHE A 93 10.56 -2.59 7.61
N ALA A 94 10.44 -3.89 7.88
CA ALA A 94 11.05 -4.50 9.06
C ALA A 94 12.56 -4.23 9.12
N PRO A 95 13.16 -3.97 10.29
CA PRO A 95 14.57 -3.58 10.42
C PRO A 95 15.55 -4.55 9.75
N SER A 96 15.22 -5.85 9.72
CA SER A 96 16.04 -6.90 9.07
C SER A 96 16.18 -6.74 7.55
N ARG A 97 15.36 -5.92 6.91
CA ARG A 97 15.36 -5.69 5.46
C ARG A 97 16.14 -4.44 5.06
N TRP A 98 16.53 -3.61 6.02
CA TRP A 98 17.39 -2.47 5.75
C TRP A 98 18.80 -2.98 5.50
N ALA A 99 19.32 -2.74 4.30
CA ALA A 99 20.69 -3.08 3.98
C ALA A 99 21.61 -2.24 4.88
N ALA A 100 22.34 -2.92 5.77
CA ALA A 100 23.36 -2.29 6.59
C ALA A 100 24.58 -1.97 5.73
N ALA A 101 24.74 -0.71 5.35
CA ALA A 101 25.91 -0.26 4.63
C ALA A 101 27.11 -0.19 5.57
N LYS A 102 28.21 -0.79 5.09
CA LYS A 102 29.61 -0.50 5.40
C LYS A 102 29.84 0.20 6.74
N ILE A 103 29.93 -0.59 7.82
CA ILE A 103 30.55 -0.15 9.07
C ILE A 103 32.03 0.14 8.73
N ILE A 104 32.39 1.41 8.56
CA ILE A 104 33.80 1.81 8.45
C ILE A 104 34.27 2.02 9.89
N GLY A 105 34.82 0.96 10.49
CA GLY A 105 35.41 1.01 11.82
C GLY A 105 35.83 -0.39 12.31
N ASP A 106 37.01 -0.48 12.89
CA ASP A 106 37.69 -1.68 13.40
C ASP A 106 37.15 -2.14 14.78
N GLY A 107 36.07 -1.50 15.25
CA GLY A 107 35.39 -1.83 16.49
C GLY A 107 34.43 -3.00 16.29
N GLY A 108 34.79 -4.15 16.84
CA GLY A 108 33.92 -5.33 16.86
C GLY A 108 32.53 -4.98 17.39
N VAL A 109 31.51 -5.30 16.60
CA VAL A 109 30.15 -5.46 17.11
C VAL A 109 30.20 -6.75 17.94
N ASP A 110 30.17 -6.62 19.27
CA ASP A 110 29.90 -7.77 20.12
C ASP A 110 28.46 -8.23 19.85
N VAL A 111 28.36 -9.22 18.97
CA VAL A 111 27.13 -9.93 18.62
C VAL A 111 26.98 -11.22 19.43
N THR A 112 27.78 -11.44 20.48
CA THR A 112 27.67 -12.65 21.34
C THR A 112 26.44 -12.54 22.25
N GLY A 113 25.27 -12.71 21.65
CA GLY A 113 23.94 -12.49 22.24
C GLY A 113 22.88 -12.03 21.23
N ALA A 114 23.30 -11.61 20.03
CA ALA A 114 22.41 -11.44 18.89
C ALA A 114 22.03 -12.83 18.34
N PRO A 115 20.73 -13.15 18.26
CA PRO A 115 19.88 -12.48 17.28
C PRO A 115 18.84 -11.49 17.84
N ASN A 116 18.88 -11.13 19.13
CA ASN A 116 17.69 -10.60 19.81
C ASN A 116 17.72 -9.16 20.37
N SER A 117 18.66 -8.27 20.06
CA SER A 117 18.45 -6.86 20.46
C SER A 117 19.14 -5.80 19.59
N ILE A 118 18.40 -5.35 18.58
CA ILE A 118 18.06 -3.92 18.49
C ILE A 118 17.05 -3.71 19.63
N LEU A 119 17.28 -2.82 20.61
CA LEU A 119 16.26 -2.51 21.62
C LEU A 119 15.10 -1.77 20.92
N VAL A 120 14.18 -2.57 20.37
CA VAL A 120 12.86 -2.20 19.90
C VAL A 120 11.87 -2.73 20.92
N GLU A 121 11.64 -1.98 21.98
CA GLU A 121 10.47 -2.22 22.82
C GLU A 121 9.24 -1.69 22.08
N GLY A 122 8.46 -2.60 21.50
CA GLY A 122 7.10 -2.34 21.03
C GLY A 122 6.98 -1.60 19.70
N ALA A 123 6.88 -2.36 18.60
CA ALA A 123 6.13 -2.14 17.35
C ALA A 123 6.22 -0.82 16.54
N ASN A 124 6.60 0.33 17.08
CA ASN A 124 6.56 1.64 16.42
C ASN A 124 7.87 2.44 16.59
N ARG A 125 8.94 1.82 17.09
CA ARG A 125 10.22 2.49 17.37
C ARG A 125 11.40 1.69 16.80
N ALA A 126 12.38 2.35 16.19
CA ALA A 126 13.66 1.76 15.83
C ALA A 126 14.78 2.58 16.45
N SER A 127 15.81 1.94 16.99
CA SER A 127 16.95 2.63 17.59
C SER A 127 18.20 2.32 16.78
N VAL A 128 18.93 3.37 16.38
CA VAL A 128 20.20 3.27 15.68
C VAL A 128 21.31 3.72 16.61
N ILE A 129 22.26 2.84 16.88
CA ILE A 129 23.39 3.08 17.78
C ILE A 129 24.65 3.16 16.93
N ALA A 130 25.32 4.31 16.96
CA ALA A 130 26.64 4.47 16.35
C ALA A 130 27.73 4.38 17.42
N THR A 131 28.70 3.49 17.20
CA THR A 131 29.91 3.41 18.02
C THR A 131 30.84 4.58 17.70
N PRO A 132 31.64 5.09 18.64
CA PRO A 132 32.60 6.17 18.38
C PRO A 132 33.47 5.93 17.13
N GLY A 133 33.51 6.89 16.21
CA GLY A 133 34.33 6.80 14.99
C GLY A 133 33.73 5.95 13.87
N SER A 134 32.47 5.52 14.01
CA SER A 134 31.78 4.77 12.97
C SER A 134 30.90 5.67 12.11
N ALA A 135 30.83 5.33 10.83
CA ALA A 135 29.75 5.74 9.95
C ALA A 135 28.88 4.53 9.65
N ALA A 136 27.56 4.73 9.59
CA ALA A 136 26.59 3.72 9.24
C ALA A 136 25.56 4.31 8.27
N SER A 137 25.15 3.53 7.29
CA SER A 137 24.07 3.91 6.36
C SER A 137 23.09 2.75 6.27
N TYR A 138 21.81 3.02 6.51
CA TYR A 138 20.75 2.00 6.49
C TYR A 138 19.87 2.30 5.30
N ARG A 139 19.74 1.35 4.38
CA ARG A 139 19.11 1.59 3.07
C ARG A 139 17.95 0.66 2.81
N ILE A 140 16.91 1.16 2.19
CA ILE A 140 15.79 0.34 1.72
C ILE A 140 15.25 0.86 0.40
N ALA A 141 14.92 -0.06 -0.51
CA ALA A 141 14.26 0.29 -1.76
C ALA A 141 12.76 0.50 -1.52
N ILE A 142 12.19 1.58 -2.03
CA ILE A 142 10.78 1.90 -1.91
C ILE A 142 9.94 0.90 -2.73
N PRO A 143 8.90 0.27 -2.16
CA PRO A 143 8.20 -0.84 -2.81
C PRO A 143 7.11 -0.42 -3.80
N ALA A 144 6.57 0.79 -3.65
CA ALA A 144 5.41 1.29 -4.37
C ALA A 144 5.45 2.81 -4.46
N ASP A 145 4.63 3.41 -5.33
CA ASP A 145 4.43 4.86 -5.32
C ASP A 145 3.85 5.29 -3.96
N GLY A 146 4.39 6.34 -3.33
CA GLY A 146 3.87 6.81 -2.05
C GLY A 146 4.73 7.85 -1.34
N TYR A 147 4.37 8.13 -0.09
CA TYR A 147 5.07 9.05 0.80
C TYR A 147 5.51 8.33 2.07
N ILE A 148 6.63 8.74 2.64
CA ILE A 148 7.11 8.27 3.94
C ILE A 148 7.09 9.43 4.92
N SER A 149 6.61 9.15 6.13
CA SER A 149 6.75 10.03 7.29
C SER A 149 7.33 9.27 8.47
N PHE A 150 8.09 9.97 9.32
CA PHE A 150 8.51 9.47 10.63
C PHE A 150 9.04 10.61 11.49
N ASP A 151 9.05 10.39 12.79
CA ASP A 151 9.75 11.24 13.75
C ASP A 151 11.10 10.64 14.09
N TRP A 152 12.05 11.50 14.44
CA TRP A 152 13.34 11.11 14.99
C TRP A 152 13.65 11.90 16.26
N VAL A 153 14.31 11.25 17.21
CA VAL A 153 14.72 11.81 18.49
C VAL A 153 16.11 11.31 18.84
N TYR A 154 17.00 12.20 19.21
CA TYR A 154 18.24 11.85 19.86
C TYR A 154 17.98 11.43 21.31
N ILE A 155 18.45 10.23 21.66
CA ILE A 155 18.17 9.64 22.98
C ILE A 155 19.42 9.47 23.86
N GLY A 156 20.59 9.89 23.40
CA GLY A 156 21.80 9.90 24.24
C GLY A 156 23.10 9.66 23.47
N GLY A 157 24.21 9.86 24.18
CA GLY A 157 25.56 9.79 23.64
C GLY A 157 26.44 10.94 24.10
N SER A 158 27.58 11.10 23.43
CA SER A 158 28.49 12.22 23.69
C SER A 158 27.93 13.54 23.16
N ASN A 159 28.40 14.70 23.66
CA ASN A 159 27.94 16.04 23.24
C ASN A 159 27.81 16.24 21.71
N PHE A 160 26.69 16.85 21.32
CA PHE A 160 26.12 17.03 19.97
C PHE A 160 26.90 17.83 18.93
N LEU A 161 27.98 18.52 19.31
CA LEU A 161 28.51 19.60 18.46
C LEU A 161 29.03 19.13 17.09
N ASN A 162 29.34 17.84 16.93
CA ASN A 162 29.91 17.27 15.70
C ASN A 162 29.20 16.00 15.21
N GLN A 163 28.00 15.67 15.69
CA GLN A 163 27.28 14.46 15.26
C GLN A 163 26.39 14.79 14.07
N LYS A 164 26.34 13.89 13.08
CA LYS A 164 25.53 14.07 11.88
C LYS A 164 24.59 12.90 11.72
N PHE A 165 23.30 13.22 11.71
CA PHE A 165 22.24 12.35 11.23
C PHE A 165 21.60 13.04 10.04
N TRP A 166 21.44 12.33 8.93
CA TRP A 166 20.79 12.88 7.75
C TRP A 166 20.08 11.78 6.96
N ILE A 167 19.15 12.22 6.12
CA ILE A 167 18.30 11.38 5.30
C ILE A 167 18.66 11.65 3.84
N GLU A 168 18.86 10.59 3.07
CA GLU A 168 19.04 10.70 1.61
C GLU A 168 17.98 9.89 0.87
N VAL A 169 17.61 10.37 -0.32
CA VAL A 169 16.81 9.63 -1.29
C VAL A 169 17.64 9.53 -2.57
N ASN A 170 17.88 8.31 -3.06
CA ASN A 170 18.72 8.06 -4.23
C ASN A 170 20.14 8.66 -4.12
N GLY A 171 20.67 8.73 -2.90
CA GLY A 171 21.97 9.36 -2.59
C GLY A 171 21.97 10.89 -2.60
N GLU A 172 20.82 11.53 -2.82
CA GLU A 172 20.67 12.97 -2.66
C GLU A 172 20.28 13.31 -1.21
N HIS A 173 21.02 14.23 -0.59
CA HIS A 173 20.76 14.70 0.75
C HIS A 173 19.47 15.52 0.81
N ILE A 174 18.48 15.05 1.59
CA ILE A 174 17.18 15.70 1.74
C ILE A 174 17.09 16.52 3.02
N GLU A 175 17.43 15.92 4.16
CA GLU A 175 17.31 16.56 5.47
C GLU A 175 18.48 16.17 6.35
N SER A 176 19.00 17.12 7.14
CA SER A 176 19.97 16.87 8.19
C SER A 176 19.50 17.40 9.53
N MET A 177 19.95 16.74 10.58
CA MET A 177 19.86 17.26 11.94
C MET A 177 20.59 18.62 12.02
N ALA A 178 19.83 19.68 12.28
CA ALA A 178 20.40 21.00 12.52
C ALA A 178 21.09 21.06 13.91
N PRO A 179 22.19 21.82 14.06
CA PRO A 179 22.83 22.01 15.35
C PRO A 179 21.84 22.51 16.42
N GLY A 180 21.80 21.82 17.57
CA GLY A 180 20.89 22.16 18.68
C GLY A 180 19.51 21.52 18.62
N HIS A 181 19.16 20.85 17.52
CA HIS A 181 17.94 20.06 17.43
C HIS A 181 18.19 18.64 17.93
N THR A 182 17.38 18.22 18.91
CA THR A 182 17.43 16.85 19.47
C THR A 182 16.28 15.99 18.98
N SER A 183 15.40 16.52 18.15
CA SER A 183 14.30 15.81 17.52
C SER A 183 13.83 16.53 16.27
N GLY A 184 13.13 15.81 15.41
CA GLY A 184 12.48 16.35 14.21
C GLY A 184 11.50 15.35 13.61
N SER A 185 10.81 15.79 12.57
CA SER A 185 9.85 14.99 11.81
C SER A 185 10.20 15.11 10.34
N PHE A 186 10.23 13.98 9.65
CA PHE A 186 10.49 13.89 8.22
C PHE A 186 9.19 13.56 7.47
N PHE A 187 9.01 14.20 6.32
CA PHE A 187 7.97 13.86 5.35
C PHE A 187 8.57 13.94 3.94
N SER A 188 8.51 12.83 3.19
CA SER A 188 9.11 12.77 1.85
C SER A 188 8.26 13.49 0.80
N SER A 189 8.88 13.82 -0.33
CA SER A 189 8.15 14.00 -1.60
C SER A 189 7.59 12.65 -2.10
N LEU A 190 6.89 12.65 -3.24
CA LEU A 190 6.43 11.42 -3.88
C LEU A 190 7.63 10.55 -4.26
N LEU A 191 7.68 9.34 -3.71
CA LEU A 191 8.66 8.31 -3.99
C LEU A 191 8.08 7.29 -4.98
N HIS A 192 8.94 6.70 -5.80
CA HIS A 192 8.60 5.68 -6.78
C HIS A 192 9.22 4.32 -6.43
N PRO A 193 8.68 3.21 -6.95
CA PRO A 193 9.27 1.89 -6.78
C PRO A 193 10.74 1.86 -7.21
N GLY A 194 11.61 1.39 -6.32
CA GLY A 194 13.05 1.30 -6.55
C GLY A 194 13.87 2.50 -6.09
N ASP A 195 13.24 3.63 -5.74
CA ASP A 195 13.94 4.71 -5.06
C ASP A 195 14.60 4.17 -3.78
N GLU A 196 15.80 4.62 -3.44
CA GLU A 196 16.51 4.18 -2.23
C GLU A 196 16.38 5.25 -1.14
N LEU A 197 15.63 4.95 -0.08
CA LEU A 197 15.65 5.75 1.15
C LEU A 197 16.81 5.29 2.01
N SER A 198 17.59 6.24 2.53
CA SER A 198 18.67 5.93 3.46
C SER A 198 18.74 6.85 4.68
N PHE A 199 19.06 6.22 5.82
CA PHE A 199 19.40 6.91 7.06
C PHE A 199 20.90 6.83 7.26
N ASN A 200 21.54 7.99 7.35
CA ASN A 200 22.98 8.08 7.42
C ASN A 200 23.39 8.69 8.75
N ILE A 201 24.38 8.08 9.37
CA ILE A 201 24.95 8.49 10.64
C ILE A 201 26.46 8.56 10.49
N ASP A 202 27.01 9.67 10.96
CA ASP A 202 28.45 9.87 11.13
C ASP A 202 28.74 10.33 12.55
N SER A 203 29.51 9.51 13.25
CA SER A 203 29.92 9.74 14.62
C SER A 203 31.40 10.09 14.64
N ASP A 204 31.73 11.38 14.46
CA ASP A 204 33.09 11.98 14.44
C ASP A 204 33.92 11.65 15.72
N GLY A 205 34.26 10.38 15.93
CA GLY A 205 34.98 9.85 17.10
C GLY A 205 34.16 9.69 18.39
N LYS A 206 32.84 9.88 18.36
CA LYS A 206 31.98 9.87 19.57
C LYS A 206 30.62 9.24 19.32
N GLY A 207 30.33 8.13 20.01
CA GLY A 207 29.08 7.39 19.82
C GLY A 207 27.84 8.16 20.25
N PHE A 208 26.74 7.90 19.56
CA PHE A 208 25.41 8.43 19.87
C PHE A 208 24.29 7.53 19.38
N SER A 209 23.06 7.84 19.79
CA SER A 209 21.88 7.05 19.48
C SER A 209 20.70 7.91 19.03
N ILE A 210 20.11 7.51 17.91
CA ILE A 210 18.88 8.09 17.35
C ILE A 210 17.76 7.06 17.46
N GLN A 211 16.61 7.49 17.92
CA GLN A 211 15.37 6.76 17.87
C GLN A 211 14.51 7.30 16.74
N LEU A 212 14.02 6.41 15.88
CA LEU A 212 13.00 6.68 14.88
C LEU A 212 11.66 6.17 15.41
N SER A 213 10.60 6.94 15.22
CA SER A 213 9.24 6.57 15.64
C SER A 213 8.20 7.07 14.64
N GLY A 214 6.96 6.58 14.75
CA GLY A 214 5.87 7.09 13.90
C GLY A 214 6.09 6.85 12.41
N PHE A 215 6.83 5.79 12.05
CA PHE A 215 7.08 5.46 10.65
C PHE A 215 5.77 5.09 9.95
N GLU A 216 5.42 5.78 8.88
CA GLU A 216 4.27 5.49 8.04
C GLU A 216 4.67 5.51 6.58
N PHE A 217 4.11 4.57 5.82
CA PHE A 217 4.20 4.56 4.36
C PHE A 217 2.80 4.75 3.78
N LEU A 218 2.54 5.93 3.25
CA LEU A 218 1.27 6.33 2.67
C LEU A 218 1.27 6.00 1.17
N SER A 219 0.62 4.89 0.80
CA SER A 219 0.55 4.40 -0.58
C SER A 219 -0.84 3.88 -0.91
N ASN A 220 -1.18 3.88 -2.21
CA ASN A 220 -2.36 3.19 -2.73
C ASN A 220 -2.11 1.69 -2.97
N ALA A 221 -0.90 1.19 -2.71
CA ALA A 221 -0.59 -0.23 -2.82
C ALA A 221 -1.03 -1.00 -1.56
N ILE A 222 -1.71 -2.12 -1.76
CA ILE A 222 -2.14 -3.02 -0.66
C ILE A 222 -1.05 -4.05 -0.31
N GLY A 223 -0.10 -4.25 -1.21
CA GLY A 223 1.05 -5.12 -1.03
C GLY A 223 2.10 -4.95 -2.12
N VAL A 224 3.23 -5.62 -1.95
CA VAL A 224 4.30 -5.70 -2.94
C VAL A 224 4.77 -7.14 -3.05
N ILE A 225 5.02 -7.58 -4.28
CA ILE A 225 5.77 -8.79 -4.54
C ILE A 225 7.21 -8.37 -4.85
N GLU A 226 8.14 -8.83 -4.03
CA GLU A 226 9.55 -8.79 -4.31
C GLU A 226 9.92 -10.06 -5.09
N ARG A 227 10.24 -9.89 -6.37
CA ARG A 227 10.64 -10.98 -7.26
C ARG A 227 12.14 -10.93 -7.48
N HIS A 228 12.84 -11.95 -6.99
CA HIS A 228 14.28 -12.10 -7.19
C HIS A 228 14.56 -12.91 -8.44
N TRP A 229 15.04 -12.25 -9.48
CA TRP A 229 15.48 -12.87 -10.72
C TRP A 229 16.92 -13.33 -10.61
N GLN A 230 17.20 -14.53 -11.13
CA GLN A 230 18.54 -15.09 -11.26
C GLN A 230 18.73 -15.58 -12.70
N ALA A 231 19.75 -15.04 -13.37
CA ALA A 231 20.18 -15.51 -14.68
C ALA A 231 21.46 -16.33 -14.55
N HIS A 232 21.52 -17.44 -15.29
CA HIS A 232 22.69 -18.31 -15.39
C HIS A 232 23.06 -18.52 -16.85
N SER A 233 24.35 -18.34 -17.18
CA SER A 233 24.89 -18.77 -18.48
C SER A 233 25.51 -20.16 -18.40
N GLU A 234 25.62 -20.86 -19.53
CA GLU A 234 26.32 -22.14 -19.63
C GLU A 234 27.79 -22.06 -19.18
N ASN A 235 28.41 -20.90 -19.29
CA ASN A 235 29.79 -20.63 -18.84
C ASN A 235 29.90 -20.41 -17.31
N GLY A 236 28.79 -20.50 -16.58
CA GLY A 236 28.74 -20.33 -15.12
C GLY A 236 28.60 -18.89 -14.65
N ALA A 237 28.51 -17.90 -15.55
CA ALA A 237 28.26 -16.52 -15.17
C ALA A 237 26.87 -16.38 -14.56
N ARG A 238 26.74 -15.51 -13.55
CA ARG A 238 25.50 -15.27 -12.80
C ARG A 238 25.21 -13.79 -12.74
N SER A 239 23.92 -13.45 -12.81
CA SER A 239 23.43 -12.09 -12.62
C SER A 239 22.10 -12.15 -11.87
N SER A 240 21.82 -11.15 -11.05
CA SER A 240 20.58 -11.08 -10.27
C SER A 240 19.96 -9.69 -10.34
N PHE A 241 18.64 -9.65 -10.30
CA PHE A 241 17.86 -8.42 -10.26
C PHE A 241 16.66 -8.60 -9.34
N THR A 242 16.42 -7.66 -8.42
CA THR A 242 15.21 -7.65 -7.60
C THR A 242 14.19 -6.74 -8.24
N GLN A 243 13.05 -7.29 -8.61
CA GLN A 243 11.93 -6.56 -9.18
C GLN A 243 10.85 -6.37 -8.10
N LEU A 244 10.53 -5.10 -7.81
CA LEU A 244 9.39 -4.71 -6.99
C LEU A 244 8.14 -4.59 -7.86
N ILE A 245 7.09 -5.34 -7.50
CA ILE A 245 5.81 -5.38 -8.18
C ILE A 245 4.74 -4.94 -7.18
N SER A 246 4.35 -3.66 -7.25
CA SER A 246 3.32 -3.12 -6.37
C SER A 246 1.93 -3.59 -6.80
N ILE A 247 1.10 -3.97 -5.83
CA ILE A 247 -0.30 -4.38 -6.06
C ILE A 247 -1.18 -3.20 -5.65
N LYS A 248 -1.71 -2.49 -6.64
CA LYS A 248 -2.50 -1.27 -6.46
C LYS A 248 -3.93 -1.62 -6.08
N LYS A 249 -4.46 -0.85 -5.12
CA LYS A 249 -5.88 -0.76 -4.85
C LYS A 249 -6.54 0.09 -5.93
N PRO A 250 -7.73 -0.27 -6.44
CA PRO A 250 -8.55 0.67 -7.19
C PRO A 250 -9.00 1.86 -6.33
N ASP A 251 -9.40 2.95 -6.97
CA ASP A 251 -9.92 4.13 -6.29
C ASP A 251 -11.34 3.84 -5.78
N PHE A 252 -11.60 4.14 -4.50
CA PHE A 252 -12.92 3.93 -3.91
C PHE A 252 -13.97 4.89 -4.48
N ASN A 253 -13.56 6.04 -5.03
CA ASN A 253 -14.47 6.97 -5.69
C ASN A 253 -15.01 6.44 -7.02
N GLN A 254 -14.46 5.33 -7.52
CA GLN A 254 -14.88 4.66 -8.75
C GLN A 254 -15.94 3.57 -8.52
N VAL A 255 -16.42 3.41 -7.28
CA VAL A 255 -17.53 2.50 -6.99
C VAL A 255 -18.81 3.08 -7.58
N ILE A 256 -19.46 2.30 -8.44
CA ILE A 256 -20.75 2.62 -9.03
C ILE A 256 -21.74 1.53 -8.67
N PHE A 257 -22.86 1.90 -8.06
CA PHE A 257 -23.91 0.97 -7.68
C PHE A 257 -24.84 0.65 -8.86
N PRO A 258 -25.47 -0.53 -8.85
CA PRO A 258 -26.38 -0.93 -9.92
C PRO A 258 -27.62 -0.03 -9.96
N GLY A 259 -28.11 0.23 -11.18
CA GLY A 259 -29.33 1.00 -11.40
C GLY A 259 -30.59 0.25 -10.97
N ASN A 260 -31.69 0.99 -10.77
CA ASN A 260 -32.99 0.42 -10.39
C ASN A 260 -33.60 -0.44 -11.51
N CYS A 261 -34.23 -1.56 -11.15
CA CYS A 261 -35.05 -2.40 -12.02
C CYS A 261 -36.54 -2.06 -11.83
N ASP A 262 -36.91 -0.80 -12.09
CA ASP A 262 -38.24 -0.24 -11.78
C ASP A 262 -39.15 -0.04 -13.00
N GLY A 263 -38.66 -0.39 -14.20
CA GLY A 263 -39.30 -0.16 -15.50
C GLY A 263 -39.15 1.27 -16.04
N ILE A 264 -38.39 2.13 -15.35
CA ILE A 264 -38.04 3.48 -15.81
C ILE A 264 -36.58 3.51 -16.25
N ILE A 265 -35.67 3.11 -15.35
CA ILE A 265 -34.22 3.09 -15.63
C ILE A 265 -33.86 1.79 -16.33
N ASN A 266 -34.12 0.65 -15.67
CA ASN A 266 -33.96 -0.68 -16.26
C ASN A 266 -35.30 -1.43 -16.28
N PRO A 267 -35.46 -2.44 -17.16
CA PRO A 267 -36.64 -3.30 -17.16
C PRO A 267 -36.93 -3.90 -15.79
N ARG A 268 -38.21 -4.21 -15.54
CA ARG A 268 -38.64 -4.93 -14.34
C ARG A 268 -38.17 -6.38 -14.40
N VAL A 269 -38.09 -7.03 -13.24
CA VAL A 269 -37.79 -8.46 -13.15
C VAL A 269 -39.07 -9.23 -13.50
N GLU A 270 -38.99 -10.08 -14.51
CA GLU A 270 -40.14 -10.88 -14.98
C GLU A 270 -40.64 -11.87 -13.91
N SER A 271 -41.90 -12.25 -14.01
CA SER A 271 -42.51 -13.21 -13.08
C SER A 271 -41.77 -14.55 -13.07
N GLY A 272 -41.32 -14.96 -11.89
CA GLY A 272 -40.55 -16.20 -11.68
C GLY A 272 -39.05 -16.07 -11.98
N ALA A 273 -38.58 -14.90 -12.42
CA ALA A 273 -37.15 -14.62 -12.51
C ALA A 273 -36.57 -14.28 -11.12
N SER A 274 -35.28 -14.51 -10.96
CA SER A 274 -34.56 -14.27 -9.72
C SER A 274 -34.18 -12.79 -9.58
N ALA A 275 -34.37 -12.23 -8.38
CA ALA A 275 -33.95 -10.87 -8.05
C ALA A 275 -32.51 -10.81 -7.50
N GLU A 276 -31.76 -11.90 -7.53
CA GLU A 276 -30.39 -11.96 -7.01
C GLU A 276 -29.46 -10.98 -7.76
N PRO A 277 -28.41 -10.44 -7.11
CA PRO A 277 -27.48 -9.50 -7.74
C PRO A 277 -26.83 -9.96 -9.04
N GLN A 278 -26.66 -11.27 -9.25
CA GLN A 278 -26.16 -11.82 -10.52
C GLN A 278 -27.07 -11.48 -11.72
N TRP A 279 -28.34 -11.12 -11.48
CA TRP A 279 -29.32 -10.74 -12.50
C TRP A 279 -29.66 -9.25 -12.46
N THR A 280 -29.63 -8.64 -11.28
CA THR A 280 -29.98 -7.21 -11.10
C THR A 280 -28.75 -6.30 -11.00
N GLY A 281 -27.55 -6.85 -11.08
CA GLY A 281 -26.27 -6.15 -11.00
C GLY A 281 -25.66 -6.13 -9.59
N PHE A 282 -24.33 -6.18 -9.55
CA PHE A 282 -23.51 -5.85 -8.39
C PHE A 282 -22.98 -4.42 -8.52
N PRO A 283 -22.56 -3.77 -7.42
CA PRO A 283 -21.69 -2.61 -7.52
C PRO A 283 -20.44 -2.95 -8.34
N VAL A 284 -19.96 -2.03 -9.14
CA VAL A 284 -18.76 -2.19 -9.97
C VAL A 284 -17.73 -1.14 -9.57
N ILE A 285 -16.45 -1.46 -9.76
CA ILE A 285 -15.39 -0.45 -9.86
C ILE A 285 -15.16 -0.17 -11.34
N ASP A 286 -15.24 1.10 -11.70
CA ASP A 286 -15.07 1.57 -13.08
C ASP A 286 -13.80 2.43 -13.19
N GLU A 287 -12.75 1.88 -13.83
CA GLU A 287 -11.43 2.52 -13.84
C GLU A 287 -11.37 3.84 -14.63
N ASP A 288 -12.25 4.05 -15.62
CA ASP A 288 -12.34 5.31 -16.36
C ASP A 288 -13.54 6.19 -15.94
N GLY A 289 -14.44 5.62 -15.13
CA GLY A 289 -15.64 6.30 -14.62
C GLY A 289 -16.75 6.47 -15.65
N SER A 290 -16.63 5.81 -16.81
CA SER A 290 -17.62 5.77 -17.87
C SER A 290 -18.35 4.42 -17.88
N LEU A 291 -19.61 4.44 -17.44
CA LEU A 291 -20.50 3.27 -17.52
C LEU A 291 -20.78 2.75 -18.94
N ALA A 292 -20.36 3.49 -19.98
CA ALA A 292 -20.51 3.07 -21.37
C ALA A 292 -19.45 2.05 -21.80
N THR A 293 -18.34 1.97 -21.08
CA THR A 293 -17.22 1.06 -21.31
C THR A 293 -17.29 -0.07 -20.29
N THR A 294 -17.34 -1.32 -20.75
CA THR A 294 -17.52 -2.49 -19.86
C THR A 294 -16.24 -3.28 -19.62
N ASP A 295 -15.20 -3.06 -20.43
CA ASP A 295 -13.95 -3.82 -20.36
C ASP A 295 -13.11 -3.51 -19.11
N ASP A 296 -13.43 -2.42 -18.43
CA ASP A 296 -12.80 -1.87 -17.24
C ASP A 296 -13.75 -1.76 -16.04
N GLN A 297 -14.95 -2.34 -16.15
CA GLN A 297 -15.87 -2.52 -15.03
C GLN A 297 -15.58 -3.84 -14.33
N TYR A 298 -15.27 -3.76 -13.03
CA TYR A 298 -14.99 -4.91 -12.18
C TYR A 298 -16.12 -5.09 -11.18
N PRO A 299 -16.95 -6.15 -11.31
CA PRO A 299 -18.02 -6.40 -10.37
C PRO A 299 -17.46 -6.74 -8.99
N LEU A 300 -17.98 -6.07 -7.98
CA LEU A 300 -17.76 -6.38 -6.57
C LEU A 300 -18.80 -7.43 -6.16
N SER A 301 -18.59 -8.68 -6.60
CA SER A 301 -19.44 -9.81 -6.19
C SER A 301 -19.06 -10.36 -4.82
N ASP A 302 -17.81 -10.18 -4.42
CA ASP A 302 -17.22 -10.75 -3.21
C ASP A 302 -16.20 -9.78 -2.59
N ASP A 303 -15.82 -10.05 -1.34
CA ASP A 303 -14.73 -9.34 -0.66
C ASP A 303 -13.40 -9.60 -1.38
N GLY A 304 -12.66 -8.53 -1.68
CA GLY A 304 -11.41 -8.61 -2.42
C GLY A 304 -10.75 -7.25 -2.55
N CYS A 305 -9.46 -7.20 -2.88
CA CYS A 305 -8.77 -5.92 -3.13
C CYS A 305 -8.82 -4.89 -1.98
N SER A 306 -9.03 -5.34 -0.74
CA SER A 306 -9.31 -4.48 0.43
C SER A 306 -10.67 -3.79 0.45
N PHE A 307 -11.62 -4.26 -0.35
CA PHE A 307 -13.04 -3.91 -0.26
C PHE A 307 -13.85 -5.04 0.35
N SER A 308 -14.98 -4.66 0.93
CA SER A 308 -16.08 -5.56 1.23
C SER A 308 -17.37 -5.02 0.69
N VAL A 309 -18.21 -5.93 0.22
CA VAL A 309 -19.51 -5.65 -0.36
C VAL A 309 -20.55 -6.47 0.39
N LYS A 310 -21.59 -5.79 0.86
CA LYS A 310 -22.73 -6.41 1.55
C LYS A 310 -24.02 -5.85 1.00
N TRP A 311 -25.07 -6.64 1.08
CA TRP A 311 -26.42 -6.20 0.75
C TRP A 311 -27.45 -6.87 1.66
N GLU A 312 -28.54 -6.15 1.87
CA GLU A 312 -29.71 -6.62 2.60
C GLU A 312 -30.97 -6.20 1.82
N ASP A 313 -31.93 -7.11 1.71
CA ASP A 313 -33.18 -6.86 0.99
C ASP A 313 -34.34 -6.62 1.96
N GLU A 314 -35.10 -5.55 1.71
CA GLU A 314 -36.41 -5.31 2.30
C GLU A 314 -37.48 -5.42 1.21
N ALA A 315 -38.49 -6.26 1.40
CA ALA A 315 -39.56 -6.46 0.40
C ALA A 315 -40.88 -5.86 0.88
N LEU A 316 -41.53 -5.10 -0.01
CA LEU A 316 -42.88 -4.59 0.12
C LEU A 316 -43.77 -5.22 -0.95
N TYR A 317 -44.92 -5.73 -0.52
CA TYR A 317 -45.94 -6.23 -1.45
C TYR A 317 -47.07 -5.21 -1.57
N ASP A 318 -47.28 -4.68 -2.78
CA ASP A 318 -48.35 -3.71 -3.05
C ASP A 318 -49.03 -4.01 -4.40
N ASN A 319 -50.36 -4.05 -4.42
CA ASN A 319 -51.18 -4.19 -5.63
C ASN A 319 -50.80 -5.34 -6.58
N GLY A 320 -50.31 -6.47 -6.06
CA GLY A 320 -49.89 -7.61 -6.88
C GLY A 320 -48.45 -7.54 -7.39
N GLU A 321 -47.73 -6.46 -7.08
CA GLU A 321 -46.32 -6.23 -7.41
C GLU A 321 -45.46 -6.39 -6.15
N CYS A 322 -44.29 -7.00 -6.31
CA CYS A 322 -43.28 -7.02 -5.25
C CYS A 322 -42.23 -5.96 -5.52
N ILE A 323 -41.97 -5.11 -4.54
CA ILE A 323 -40.95 -4.08 -4.57
C ILE A 323 -39.87 -4.47 -3.56
N ILE A 324 -38.67 -4.76 -4.05
CA ILE A 324 -37.51 -5.06 -3.22
C ILE A 324 -36.63 -3.81 -3.16
N PHE A 325 -36.34 -3.35 -1.95
CA PHE A 325 -35.34 -2.33 -1.65
C PHE A 325 -34.07 -3.04 -1.21
N ARG A 326 -33.08 -3.10 -2.11
CA ARG A 326 -31.77 -3.68 -1.81
C ARG A 326 -30.83 -2.60 -1.31
N HIS A 327 -30.38 -2.74 -0.07
CA HIS A 327 -29.44 -1.82 0.57
C HIS A 327 -28.02 -2.31 0.38
N TRP A 328 -27.30 -1.73 -0.58
CA TRP A 328 -25.89 -2.00 -0.79
C TRP A 328 -25.02 -1.24 0.21
N THR A 329 -23.98 -1.89 0.72
CA THR A 329 -22.91 -1.29 1.51
C THR A 329 -21.57 -1.76 0.95
N VAL A 330 -20.77 -0.83 0.44
CA VAL A 330 -19.37 -1.09 0.03
C VAL A 330 -18.45 -0.37 1.00
N SER A 331 -17.50 -1.10 1.59
CA SER A 331 -16.52 -0.54 2.52
C SER A 331 -15.09 -0.78 2.06
N ASP A 332 -14.26 0.24 2.18
CA ASP A 332 -12.82 0.19 1.96
C ASP A 332 -12.09 0.02 3.29
N TYR A 333 -11.54 -1.18 3.52
CA TYR A 333 -10.86 -1.51 4.77
C TYR A 333 -9.60 -0.67 5.03
N CYS A 334 -8.97 -0.14 3.97
CA CYS A 334 -7.73 0.62 4.10
C CYS A 334 -7.96 2.11 4.28
N GLY A 335 -8.89 2.68 3.53
CA GLY A 335 -9.24 4.10 3.66
C GLY A 335 -10.22 4.39 4.77
N GLY A 336 -10.89 3.37 5.32
CA GLY A 336 -11.99 3.53 6.28
C GLY A 336 -13.24 4.14 5.66
N ASN A 337 -13.31 4.22 4.32
CA ASN A 337 -14.43 4.80 3.60
C ASN A 337 -15.58 3.80 3.48
N VAL A 338 -16.82 4.29 3.53
CA VAL A 338 -18.03 3.48 3.35
C VAL A 338 -18.98 4.23 2.42
N GLN A 339 -19.52 3.53 1.43
CA GLN A 339 -20.59 4.02 0.55
C GLN A 339 -21.79 3.10 0.64
N THR A 340 -22.98 3.68 0.59
CA THR A 340 -24.24 2.94 0.66
C THR A 340 -25.21 3.44 -0.40
N GLN A 341 -25.99 2.55 -1.00
CA GLN A 341 -27.04 2.92 -1.94
C GLN A 341 -28.20 1.92 -1.89
N THR A 342 -29.43 2.43 -2.01
CA THR A 342 -30.61 1.60 -2.17
C THR A 342 -30.91 1.42 -3.66
N GLN A 343 -31.00 0.18 -4.11
CA GLN A 343 -31.50 -0.21 -5.42
C GLN A 343 -32.97 -0.63 -5.29
N VAL A 344 -33.84 -0.10 -6.15
CA VAL A 344 -35.26 -0.47 -6.22
C VAL A 344 -35.46 -1.51 -7.31
N ILE A 345 -35.99 -2.67 -6.96
CA ILE A 345 -36.22 -3.80 -7.87
C ILE A 345 -37.71 -4.15 -7.84
N LYS A 346 -38.39 -4.02 -8.97
CA LYS A 346 -39.80 -4.41 -9.11
C LYS A 346 -39.88 -5.77 -9.78
N VAL A 347 -40.60 -6.69 -9.15
CA VAL A 347 -40.80 -8.07 -9.63
C VAL A 347 -42.26 -8.28 -9.99
N GLU A 348 -42.50 -8.67 -11.24
CA GLU A 348 -43.83 -9.04 -11.71
C GLU A 348 -44.30 -10.36 -11.09
N GLY A 349 -45.60 -10.53 -10.88
CA GLY A 349 -46.17 -11.80 -10.40
C GLY A 349 -45.99 -12.10 -8.90
N GLY A 350 -45.36 -11.20 -8.13
CA GLY A 350 -45.26 -11.26 -6.68
C GLY A 350 -43.86 -11.57 -6.15
N CYS A 351 -43.71 -11.64 -4.82
CA CYS A 351 -42.40 -11.83 -4.21
C CYS A 351 -41.92 -13.29 -4.34
N PRO A 352 -40.61 -13.53 -4.53
CA PRO A 352 -40.01 -14.86 -4.40
C PRO A 352 -40.39 -15.50 -3.05
N GLU A 353 -40.55 -16.82 -3.01
CA GLU A 353 -40.97 -17.55 -1.79
C GLU A 353 -40.08 -17.17 -0.58
N GLY A 354 -40.70 -16.65 0.50
CA GLY A 354 -40.00 -16.30 1.74
C GLY A 354 -40.15 -14.83 2.18
N ALA A 355 -40.60 -13.93 1.30
CA ALA A 355 -40.93 -12.56 1.72
C ALA A 355 -42.21 -12.58 2.57
N THR A 356 -42.08 -12.42 3.89
CA THR A 356 -43.24 -12.17 4.76
C THR A 356 -43.90 -10.88 4.30
N PRO A 357 -45.18 -10.90 3.89
CA PRO A 357 -45.91 -9.67 3.63
C PRO A 357 -45.86 -8.84 4.91
N LEU A 358 -45.39 -7.59 4.83
CA LEU A 358 -45.62 -6.65 5.92
C LEU A 358 -47.13 -6.64 6.18
N PRO A 359 -47.57 -6.78 7.45
CA PRO A 359 -48.99 -6.83 7.74
C PRO A 359 -49.60 -5.56 7.16
N TYR A 360 -50.50 -5.75 6.19
CA TYR A 360 -51.25 -4.69 5.54
C TYR A 360 -51.86 -3.85 6.67
N GLY A 361 -51.22 -2.74 6.97
CA GLY A 361 -51.66 -1.84 8.03
C GLY A 361 -53.01 -1.34 7.59
N GLN A 362 -54.05 -1.80 8.28
CA GLN A 362 -55.41 -1.31 8.50
C GLN A 362 -55.77 0.10 8.00
N PHE A 363 -55.45 0.48 6.77
CA PHE A 363 -56.03 1.62 6.09
C PHE A 363 -57.33 1.12 5.46
N ALA A 364 -58.33 0.97 6.33
CA ALA A 364 -59.71 0.80 5.91
C ALA A 364 -60.10 2.02 5.06
N PRO A 365 -60.66 1.84 3.85
CA PRO A 365 -61.19 2.93 3.06
C PRO A 365 -62.54 3.31 3.64
N GLY A 366 -62.57 4.30 4.55
CA GLY A 366 -63.84 4.80 5.09
C GLY A 366 -63.68 5.48 6.43
N GLY A 367 -63.42 6.79 6.39
CA GLY A 367 -63.38 7.63 7.58
C GLY A 367 -62.96 9.05 7.24
N GLU A 368 -63.80 9.77 6.51
CA GLU A 368 -63.80 11.24 6.55
C GLU A 368 -64.10 11.66 8.00
N GLU A 369 -63.08 11.93 8.80
CA GLU A 369 -63.12 13.00 9.80
C GLU A 369 -61.74 13.22 10.42
N ASN A 370 -61.22 14.42 10.15
CA ASN A 370 -60.40 15.20 11.06
C ASN A 370 -59.18 14.51 11.70
N ARG A 371 -58.05 14.49 10.98
CA ARG A 371 -56.73 14.34 11.61
C ARG A 371 -55.75 15.36 11.06
N GLN A 372 -55.33 16.26 11.94
CA GLN A 372 -54.11 17.04 11.81
C GLN A 372 -52.95 16.11 11.43
N SER A 373 -52.18 16.52 10.43
CA SER A 373 -50.94 15.86 10.04
C SER A 373 -50.06 15.59 11.27
N PRO A 374 -49.54 14.38 11.45
CA PRO A 374 -48.47 14.16 12.41
C PRO A 374 -47.30 15.05 11.98
N ALA A 375 -46.84 15.92 12.88
CA ALA A 375 -45.62 16.68 12.65
C ALA A 375 -44.49 15.68 12.34
N LEU A 376 -43.79 15.93 11.22
CA LEU A 376 -42.51 15.29 10.92
C LEU A 376 -41.62 15.37 12.18
N PRO A 377 -40.92 14.28 12.58
CA PRO A 377 -39.95 14.35 13.65
C PRO A 377 -38.83 15.32 13.23
N GLN A 378 -38.88 16.55 13.73
CA GLN A 378 -37.86 17.58 13.55
C GLN A 378 -36.63 17.35 14.44
N ASN A 379 -36.07 16.15 14.48
CA ASN A 379 -34.81 15.91 15.19
C ASN A 379 -34.02 14.76 14.55
N TYR A 380 -33.53 15.01 13.34
CA TYR A 380 -32.19 14.54 12.98
C TYR A 380 -31.31 15.79 12.84
N SER A 381 -30.71 16.18 13.96
CA SER A 381 -29.55 17.06 13.93
C SER A 381 -28.44 16.30 13.22
N MET A 382 -28.21 16.64 11.95
CA MET A 382 -26.94 16.34 11.29
C MET A 382 -25.82 16.87 12.21
N PRO A 383 -24.79 16.09 12.55
CA PRO A 383 -23.61 16.66 13.17
C PRO A 383 -23.04 17.68 12.18
N ASN A 384 -23.00 18.95 12.59
CA ASN A 384 -22.27 19.98 11.89
C ASN A 384 -20.82 19.52 11.72
N MET A 385 -20.46 19.15 10.50
CA MET A 385 -19.06 19.09 10.09
C MET A 385 -18.59 20.53 9.99
N VAL A 386 -18.08 21.06 11.09
CA VAL A 386 -17.35 22.32 11.10
C VAL A 386 -15.97 22.02 10.53
N LEU A 387 -15.75 22.42 9.27
CA LEU A 387 -14.42 22.65 8.74
C LEU A 387 -13.87 23.91 9.41
N GLU A 388 -13.22 23.75 10.56
CA GLU A 388 -12.31 24.79 11.07
C GLU A 388 -11.02 24.73 10.25
N ALA A 389 -10.94 25.57 9.22
CA ALA A 389 -9.66 26.02 8.70
C ALA A 389 -8.97 26.82 9.80
N SER A 390 -8.05 26.18 10.52
CA SER A 390 -7.06 26.86 11.37
C SER A 390 -6.08 27.63 10.47
N LEU A 391 -6.48 28.82 10.04
CA LEU A 391 -5.56 29.91 9.76
C LEU A 391 -5.11 30.45 11.12
N SER A 392 -3.97 29.97 11.63
CA SER A 392 -3.28 30.67 12.72
C SER A 392 -2.36 31.71 12.09
N ASP A 393 -2.73 32.95 12.33
CA ASP A 393 -2.07 34.16 11.91
C ASP A 393 -0.57 34.17 12.19
N ASN A 394 0.17 34.54 11.15
CA ASN A 394 1.55 34.99 11.22
C ASN A 394 1.52 36.48 11.62
N PRO A 395 1.97 36.90 12.81
CA PRO A 395 2.31 38.30 13.02
C PRO A 395 3.65 38.58 12.34
N LEU A 396 3.57 39.23 11.18
CA LEU A 396 4.66 40.00 10.57
C LEU A 396 5.28 40.94 11.62
N SER A 397 6.39 40.51 12.22
CA SER A 397 7.28 41.41 12.94
C SER A 397 8.11 42.20 11.92
N VAL A 398 7.76 43.48 11.78
CA VAL A 398 8.52 44.52 11.11
C VAL A 398 9.87 44.69 11.84
N PRO A 399 11.04 44.58 11.17
CA PRO A 399 12.27 45.14 11.71
C PRO A 399 12.35 46.63 11.38
N GLU A 400 12.56 47.41 12.43
CA GLU A 400 12.77 48.84 12.43
C GLU A 400 13.94 49.30 11.54
N GLY A 401 13.85 50.56 11.14
CA GLY A 401 14.70 51.28 10.21
C GLY A 401 16.22 51.13 10.39
N ARG A 402 16.89 50.94 9.25
CA ARG A 402 18.29 51.32 9.05
C ARG A 402 18.32 52.74 8.47
N PRO A 403 19.05 53.70 9.07
CA PRO A 403 19.21 55.03 8.48
C PRO A 403 20.14 54.96 7.26
N VAL A 404 19.68 55.59 6.18
CA VAL A 404 20.45 55.86 4.96
C VAL A 404 21.48 56.94 5.26
N ALA A 405 22.76 56.64 5.04
CA ALA A 405 23.83 57.64 5.02
C ALA A 405 23.69 58.48 3.74
N ALA A 406 23.76 59.80 3.90
CA ALA A 406 23.81 60.79 2.83
C ALA A 406 25.07 60.62 1.95
N PRO A 407 25.04 61.04 0.68
CA PRO A 407 26.23 61.08 -0.15
C PRO A 407 27.13 62.24 0.29
N ALA A 408 28.43 61.98 0.38
CA ALA A 408 29.46 63.01 0.40
C ALA A 408 29.85 63.34 -1.05
N ASP A 409 30.21 64.61 -1.23
CA ASP A 409 30.71 65.27 -2.44
C ASP A 409 31.84 64.53 -3.18
#